data_AF-A0A2A4QXR3-F1
#
_entry.id   AF-A0A2A4QXR3-F1
#
_cell.length_a   1.000
_cell.length_b   1.000
_cell.length_c   1.000
_cell.angle_alpha   90.00
_cell.angle_beta   90.00
_cell.angle_gamma   90.00
#
_symmetry.space_group_name_H-M   'P 1'
#
loop_
_entity.id
_entity.type
_entity.pdbx_description
1 polymer ?
#
loop_
_entity_poly.entity_id
_entity_poly.type
_entity_poly.pdbx_seq_one_letter_code
_entity_poly.pdbx_strand_id
1 'polypeptide(L)'
;MGNKHMKELIAVIITLGLIALIVTQQSPKNTYQAIPPLSGFVLQDVAELAIHIQDKPSLAAKKEGLQWRLMGSDKTTYLNVLAVDQLLHDLQTMQVKRIASRNKDTFARFAVAENQVVLKDNQGQVLLDVFIGKPATDLTNTYIRLADAELVMTVDKVLTWQVKRTQDAWLEQEAATKDVSTE
;
A
#
# COMPACT_ATOMS: atom_id res chain seq x y z
N MET A 1 -67.32 -25.20 -5.60
CA MET A 1 -66.78 -23.88 -5.99
C MET A 1 -65.52 -23.54 -5.15
N GLY A 2 -64.54 -24.45 -5.03
CA GLY A 2 -63.43 -24.33 -4.05
C GLY A 2 -62.00 -24.51 -4.57
N ASN A 3 -61.79 -24.91 -5.83
CA ASN A 3 -60.45 -25.25 -6.34
C ASN A 3 -59.72 -24.11 -7.05
N LYS A 4 -60.40 -23.02 -7.42
CA LYS A 4 -59.76 -21.90 -8.13
C LYS A 4 -58.93 -21.04 -7.18
N HIS A 5 -59.52 -20.64 -6.05
CA HIS A 5 -58.84 -19.84 -5.03
C HIS A 5 -57.67 -20.59 -4.37
N MET A 6 -57.75 -21.91 -4.23
CA MET A 6 -56.64 -22.71 -3.68
C MET A 6 -55.43 -22.77 -4.63
N LYS A 7 -55.65 -22.85 -5.95
CA LYS A 7 -54.57 -22.83 -6.95
C LYS A 7 -53.89 -21.46 -7.02
N GLU A 8 -54.67 -20.38 -6.94
CA GLU A 8 -54.15 -19.01 -6.89
C GLU A 8 -53.29 -18.78 -5.62
N LEU A 9 -53.73 -19.31 -4.48
CA LEU A 9 -53.00 -19.18 -3.21
C LEU A 9 -51.67 -19.98 -3.21
N ILE A 10 -51.68 -21.18 -3.80
CA ILE A 10 -50.45 -21.99 -3.97
C ILE A 10 -49.44 -21.30 -4.90
N ALA A 11 -49.91 -20.70 -6.00
CA ALA A 11 -49.04 -19.99 -6.94
C ALA A 11 -48.35 -18.78 -6.29
N VAL A 12 -49.08 -18.02 -5.45
CA VAL A 12 -48.52 -16.88 -4.70
C VAL A 12 -47.45 -17.34 -3.70
N ILE A 13 -47.68 -18.43 -2.97
CA ILE A 13 -46.72 -18.98 -2.00
C ILE A 13 -45.44 -19.44 -2.70
N ILE A 14 -45.55 -20.14 -3.83
CA ILE A 14 -44.37 -20.58 -4.61
C ILE A 14 -43.57 -19.39 -5.10
N THR A 15 -44.24 -18.35 -5.57
CA THR A 15 -43.58 -17.14 -6.10
C THR A 15 -42.86 -16.39 -4.98
N LEU A 16 -43.49 -16.24 -3.81
CA LEU A 16 -42.86 -15.62 -2.63
C LEU A 16 -41.67 -16.46 -2.12
N GLY A 17 -41.79 -17.79 -2.14
CA GLY A 17 -40.69 -18.70 -1.79
C GLY A 17 -39.49 -18.56 -2.73
N LEU A 18 -39.73 -18.42 -4.04
CA LEU A 18 -38.68 -18.22 -5.03
C LEU A 18 -38.00 -16.86 -4.88
N ILE A 19 -38.76 -15.79 -4.62
CA ILE A 19 -38.19 -14.45 -4.37
C ILE A 19 -37.32 -14.48 -3.11
N ALA A 20 -37.77 -15.10 -2.02
CA ALA A 20 -36.99 -15.25 -0.80
C ALA A 20 -35.70 -16.09 -1.03
N LEU A 21 -35.77 -17.13 -1.86
CA LEU A 21 -34.61 -17.95 -2.22
C LEU A 21 -33.56 -17.14 -3.01
N ILE A 22 -33.99 -16.29 -3.93
CA ILE A 22 -33.10 -15.41 -4.71
C ILE A 22 -32.45 -14.35 -3.80
N VAL A 23 -33.22 -13.74 -2.90
CA VAL A 23 -32.71 -12.71 -1.97
C VAL A 23 -31.70 -13.32 -0.98
N THR A 24 -31.91 -14.55 -0.52
CA THR A 24 -30.99 -15.22 0.40
C THR A 24 -29.69 -15.68 -0.28
N GLN A 25 -29.71 -16.06 -1.55
CA GLN A 25 -28.48 -16.38 -2.30
C GLN A 25 -27.61 -15.16 -2.61
N GLN A 26 -28.19 -13.95 -2.62
CA GLN A 26 -27.47 -12.70 -2.85
C GLN A 26 -26.86 -12.08 -1.59
N SER A 27 -27.04 -12.71 -0.42
CA SER A 27 -26.31 -12.26 0.77
C SER A 27 -24.81 -12.47 0.51
N PRO A 28 -24.00 -11.39 0.42
CA PRO A 28 -22.57 -11.55 0.24
C PRO A 28 -22.08 -12.38 1.40
N LYS A 29 -21.46 -13.52 1.10
CA LYS A 29 -20.73 -14.31 2.10
C LYS A 29 -19.69 -13.38 2.69
N ASN A 30 -20.02 -12.72 3.81
CA ASN A 30 -19.09 -12.05 4.71
C ASN A 30 -18.24 -13.15 5.34
N THR A 31 -17.43 -13.76 4.51
CA THR A 31 -16.31 -14.57 4.92
C THR A 31 -15.37 -13.52 5.47
N TYR A 32 -15.38 -13.34 6.79
CA TYR A 32 -14.29 -12.70 7.51
C TYR A 32 -13.05 -13.53 7.22
N GLN A 33 -12.46 -13.31 6.05
CA GLN A 33 -11.21 -13.93 5.66
C GLN A 33 -10.14 -13.22 6.46
N ALA A 34 -9.34 -13.99 7.18
CA ALA A 34 -8.22 -13.47 7.95
C ALA A 34 -7.37 -12.57 7.04
N ILE A 35 -7.21 -11.33 7.48
CA ILE A 35 -6.31 -10.38 6.84
C ILE A 35 -4.90 -10.91 7.10
N PRO A 36 -4.10 -11.18 6.06
CA PRO A 36 -2.73 -11.64 6.27
C PRO A 36 -1.97 -10.54 7.05
N PRO A 37 -1.19 -10.90 8.08
CA PRO A 37 -0.33 -9.94 8.73
C PRO A 37 0.68 -9.42 7.71
N LEU A 38 1.01 -8.13 7.80
CA LEU A 38 2.19 -7.63 7.10
C LEU A 38 3.42 -8.19 7.81
N SER A 39 4.41 -8.62 7.03
CA SER A 39 5.73 -8.93 7.56
C SER A 39 6.26 -7.69 8.27
N GLY A 40 6.33 -7.76 9.60
CA GLY A 40 6.94 -6.69 10.40
C GLY A 40 8.44 -6.68 10.20
N PHE A 41 9.04 -5.50 10.28
CA PHE A 41 10.49 -5.33 10.33
C PHE A 41 10.85 -4.41 11.50
N VAL A 42 12.09 -4.51 11.98
CA VAL A 42 12.62 -3.62 13.00
C VAL A 42 13.39 -2.49 12.30
N LEU A 43 13.05 -1.23 12.59
CA LEU A 43 13.69 -0.06 11.94
C LEU A 43 15.22 -0.06 12.07
N GLN A 44 15.73 -0.57 13.20
CA GLN A 44 17.16 -0.62 13.46
C GLN A 44 17.90 -1.62 12.55
N ASP A 45 17.19 -2.61 12.01
CA ASP A 45 17.77 -3.65 11.15
C ASP A 45 17.84 -3.19 9.68
N VAL A 46 17.11 -2.12 9.31
CA VAL A 46 17.13 -1.59 7.95
C VAL A 46 18.47 -0.90 7.68
N ALA A 47 19.21 -1.45 6.71
CA ALA A 47 20.51 -0.95 6.27
C ALA A 47 20.49 -0.39 4.85
N GLU A 48 19.59 -0.88 3.99
CA GLU A 48 19.43 -0.39 2.61
C GLU A 48 17.96 -0.11 2.31
N LEU A 49 17.75 0.97 1.55
CA LEU A 49 16.45 1.42 1.05
C LEU A 49 16.56 1.60 -0.46
N ALA A 50 15.64 1.01 -1.21
CA ALA A 50 15.47 1.29 -2.63
C ALA A 50 14.02 1.68 -2.94
N ILE A 51 13.84 2.78 -3.67
CA ILE A 51 12.55 3.29 -4.13
C ILE A 51 12.59 3.32 -5.65
N HIS A 52 11.72 2.53 -6.27
CA HIS A 52 11.52 2.47 -7.71
C HIS A 52 10.20 3.14 -8.02
N ILE A 53 10.20 4.05 -8.99
CA ILE A 53 9.02 4.76 -9.45
C ILE A 53 9.03 4.66 -10.96
N GLN A 54 7.89 4.30 -11.54
CA GLN A 54 7.77 4.25 -13.00
C GLN A 54 8.15 5.61 -13.61
N ASP A 55 8.91 5.55 -14.69
CA ASP A 55 9.37 6.70 -15.47
C ASP A 55 10.23 7.72 -14.69
N LYS A 56 10.81 7.33 -13.55
CA LYS A 56 11.77 8.16 -12.80
C LYS A 56 13.04 7.38 -12.47
N PRO A 57 14.16 8.08 -12.21
CA PRO A 57 15.36 7.45 -11.67
C PRO A 57 15.05 6.75 -10.34
N SER A 58 15.52 5.52 -10.20
CA SER A 58 15.46 4.78 -8.93
C SER A 58 16.34 5.47 -7.88
N LEU A 59 15.82 5.58 -6.67
CA LEU A 59 16.57 6.04 -5.51
C LEU A 59 17.05 4.81 -4.74
N ALA A 60 18.35 4.65 -4.53
CA ALA A 60 18.91 3.61 -3.67
C ALA A 60 19.84 4.27 -2.66
N ALA A 61 19.72 3.90 -1.38
CA ALA A 61 20.56 4.45 -0.32
C ALA A 61 20.95 3.39 0.70
N LYS A 62 22.13 3.59 1.28
CA LYS A 62 22.68 2.76 2.35
C LYS A 62 22.84 3.60 3.62
N LYS A 63 22.50 3.01 4.75
CA LYS A 63 22.65 3.64 6.07
C LYS A 63 24.12 3.69 6.48
N GLU A 64 24.59 4.87 6.85
CA GLU A 64 25.94 5.13 7.37
C GLU A 64 25.81 5.93 8.67
N GLY A 65 25.88 5.23 9.80
CA GLY A 65 25.57 5.81 11.11
C GLY A 65 24.10 6.24 11.21
N LEU A 66 23.89 7.55 11.33
CA LEU A 66 22.54 8.16 11.40
C LEU A 66 22.08 8.75 10.06
N GLN A 67 22.92 8.69 9.02
CA GLN A 67 22.62 9.25 7.70
C GLN A 67 22.36 8.15 6.68
N TRP A 68 21.77 8.53 5.55
CA TRP A 68 21.48 7.66 4.43
C TRP A 68 22.27 8.15 3.22
N ARG A 69 23.32 7.44 2.81
CA ARG A 69 24.12 7.81 1.65
C ARG A 69 23.48 7.26 0.38
N LEU A 70 23.31 8.12 -0.61
CA LEU A 70 22.83 7.75 -1.94
C LEU A 70 23.85 6.83 -2.63
N MET A 71 23.37 5.71 -3.15
CA MET A 71 24.17 4.75 -3.91
C MET A 71 24.19 5.13 -5.40
N GLY A 72 25.30 4.82 -6.08
CA GLY A 72 25.44 5.05 -7.52
C GLY A 72 25.71 6.50 -7.94
N SER A 73 25.96 7.40 -6.98
CA SER A 73 26.48 8.75 -7.26
C SER A 73 28.00 8.78 -7.11
N ASP A 74 28.69 9.47 -8.02
CA ASP A 74 30.13 9.73 -7.92
C ASP A 74 30.49 10.64 -6.74
N LYS A 75 29.53 11.46 -6.29
CA LYS A 75 29.68 12.36 -5.15
C LYS A 75 29.00 11.79 -3.93
N THR A 76 29.62 11.98 -2.76
CA THR A 76 28.99 11.65 -1.48
C THR A 76 27.79 12.57 -1.29
N THR A 77 26.60 12.01 -1.50
CA THR A 77 25.31 12.70 -1.37
C THR A 77 24.47 11.96 -0.33
N TYR A 78 23.87 12.70 0.59
CA TYR A 78 23.01 12.13 1.62
C TYR A 78 21.54 12.42 1.32
N LEU A 79 20.68 11.49 1.73
CA LEU A 79 19.24 11.69 1.75
C LEU A 79 18.83 12.50 2.98
N ASN A 80 17.72 13.22 2.84
CA ASN A 80 17.04 13.88 3.93
C ASN A 80 16.56 12.83 4.95
N VAL A 81 17.21 12.82 6.12
CA VAL A 81 16.94 11.84 7.18
C VAL A 81 15.47 11.87 7.61
N LEU A 82 14.86 13.06 7.76
CA LEU A 82 13.46 13.18 8.15
C LEU A 82 12.51 12.56 7.11
N ALA A 83 12.83 12.69 5.83
CA ALA A 83 12.04 12.09 4.75
C ALA A 83 12.09 10.55 4.81
N VAL A 84 13.29 10.01 5.01
CA VAL A 84 13.51 8.57 5.10
C VAL A 84 12.86 8.00 6.36
N ASP A 85 13.07 8.63 7.51
CA ASP A 85 12.52 8.19 8.79
C ASP A 85 10.99 8.20 8.77
N GLN A 86 10.37 9.22 8.17
CA GLN A 86 8.92 9.27 8.02
C GLN A 86 8.40 8.11 7.15
N LEU A 87 9.05 7.82 6.02
CA LEU A 87 8.67 6.69 5.16
C LEU A 87 8.81 5.37 5.91
N LEU A 88 9.96 5.13 6.57
CA LEU A 88 10.21 3.90 7.32
C LEU A 88 9.22 3.73 8.48
N HIS A 89 8.92 4.81 9.19
CA HIS A 89 7.93 4.81 10.27
C HIS A 89 6.53 4.46 9.75
N ASP A 90 6.11 5.03 8.62
CA ASP A 90 4.81 4.73 8.03
C ASP A 90 4.73 3.30 7.49
N LEU A 91 5.79 2.78 6.90
CA LEU A 91 5.88 1.37 6.48
C LEU A 91 5.86 0.40 7.66
N GLN A 92 6.46 0.76 8.80
CA GLN A 92 6.44 -0.08 9.99
C GLN A 92 5.08 -0.08 10.69
N THR A 93 4.41 1.09 10.72
CA THR A 93 3.19 1.29 11.52
C THR A 93 1.91 1.14 10.72
N MET A 94 1.98 0.93 9.40
CA MET A 94 0.80 0.70 8.58
C MET A 94 0.06 -0.58 8.96
N GLN A 95 -1.27 -0.52 8.95
CA GLN A 95 -2.13 -1.65 9.23
C GLN A 95 -3.02 -1.95 8.02
N VAL A 96 -3.13 -3.23 7.68
CA VAL A 96 -4.05 -3.66 6.62
C VAL A 96 -5.48 -3.51 7.11
N LYS A 97 -6.29 -2.76 6.36
CA LYS A 97 -7.73 -2.58 6.65
C LYS A 97 -8.61 -3.61 5.96
N ARG A 98 -8.29 -3.96 4.71
CA ARG A 98 -9.03 -4.94 3.92
C ARG A 98 -8.24 -5.44 2.72
N ILE A 99 -8.70 -6.56 2.18
CA ILE A 99 -8.27 -7.09 0.88
C ILE A 99 -9.16 -6.46 -0.19
N ALA A 100 -8.55 -5.76 -1.15
CA ALA A 100 -9.22 -5.12 -2.26
C ALA A 100 -9.42 -6.08 -3.45
N SER A 101 -8.48 -7.01 -3.65
CA SER A 101 -8.56 -8.02 -4.72
C SER A 101 -7.62 -9.19 -4.43
N ARG A 102 -7.96 -10.38 -4.95
CA ARG A 102 -7.09 -11.56 -5.00
C ARG A 102 -6.76 -11.98 -6.44
N ASN A 103 -7.07 -11.11 -7.40
CA ASN A 103 -6.85 -11.37 -8.82
C ASN A 103 -5.71 -10.49 -9.34
N LYS A 104 -4.63 -11.12 -9.81
CA LYS A 104 -3.47 -10.44 -10.42
C LYS A 104 -3.82 -9.55 -11.61
N ASP A 105 -4.86 -9.87 -12.37
CA ASP A 105 -5.29 -9.09 -13.53
C ASP A 105 -5.81 -7.70 -13.13
N THR A 106 -6.05 -7.49 -11.83
CA THR A 106 -6.51 -6.21 -11.29
C THR A 106 -5.36 -5.30 -10.82
N PHE A 107 -4.10 -5.73 -10.87
CA PHE A 107 -2.98 -4.93 -10.35
C PHE A 107 -2.86 -3.56 -11.01
N ALA A 108 -3.00 -3.49 -12.34
CA ALA A 108 -3.00 -2.23 -13.09
C ALA A 108 -4.12 -1.28 -12.62
N ARG A 109 -5.31 -1.82 -12.32
CA ARG A 109 -6.43 -1.02 -11.79
C ARG A 109 -6.08 -0.32 -10.48
N PHE A 110 -5.24 -0.92 -9.64
CA PHE A 110 -4.80 -0.38 -8.35
C PHE A 110 -3.42 0.29 -8.39
N ALA A 111 -2.75 0.30 -9.54
CA ALA A 111 -1.38 0.80 -9.74
C ALA A 111 -0.32 0.13 -8.84
N VAL A 112 -0.52 -1.14 -8.45
CA VAL A 112 0.36 -1.89 -7.53
C VAL A 112 1.41 -2.75 -8.25
N ALA A 113 1.94 -2.23 -9.36
CA ALA A 113 3.00 -2.87 -10.15
C ALA A 113 4.18 -1.93 -10.49
N GLU A 114 4.00 -0.62 -10.28
CA GLU A 114 4.84 0.41 -10.87
C GLU A 114 5.79 1.06 -9.85
N ASN A 115 5.29 1.32 -8.64
CA ASN A 115 6.07 1.96 -7.59
C ASN A 115 6.37 0.92 -6.52
N GLN A 116 7.65 0.72 -6.21
CA GLN A 116 8.12 -0.35 -5.33
C GLN A 116 9.09 0.22 -4.31
N VAL A 117 8.93 -0.21 -3.06
CA VAL A 117 9.89 0.08 -1.99
C VAL A 117 10.45 -1.24 -1.48
N VAL A 118 11.78 -1.32 -1.46
CA VAL A 118 12.53 -2.49 -0.99
C VAL A 118 13.41 -2.06 0.17
N LEU A 119 13.28 -2.77 1.29
CA LEU A 119 14.11 -2.62 2.48
C LEU A 119 14.97 -3.86 2.65
N LYS A 120 16.26 -3.67 2.95
CA LYS A 120 17.17 -4.78 3.25
C LYS A 120 17.98 -4.54 4.53
N ASP A 121 18.45 -5.61 5.12
CA ASP A 121 19.37 -5.58 6.24
C ASP A 121 20.85 -5.48 5.79
N ASN A 122 21.77 -5.51 6.76
CA ASN A 122 23.21 -5.45 6.50
C ASN A 122 23.77 -6.69 5.76
N GLN A 123 23.02 -7.79 5.70
CA GLN A 123 23.37 -9.02 5.00
C GLN A 123 22.77 -9.05 3.58
N GLY A 124 21.98 -8.04 3.21
CA GLY A 124 21.24 -7.97 1.94
C GLY A 124 19.95 -8.78 1.94
N GLN A 125 19.50 -9.30 3.10
CA GLN A 125 18.22 -9.98 3.24
C GLN A 125 17.08 -8.96 3.11
N VAL A 126 16.07 -9.30 2.32
CA VAL A 126 14.88 -8.46 2.13
C VAL A 126 14.02 -8.50 3.40
N LEU A 127 13.85 -7.32 4.02
CA LEU A 127 12.99 -7.12 5.19
C LEU A 127 11.55 -6.77 4.78
N LEU A 128 11.40 -6.00 3.70
CA LEU A 128 10.12 -5.62 3.12
C LEU A 128 10.28 -5.38 1.63
N ASP A 129 9.38 -5.93 0.83
CA ASP A 129 9.26 -5.63 -0.59
C ASP A 129 7.79 -5.38 -0.93
N VAL A 130 7.45 -4.12 -1.14
CA VAL A 130 6.07 -3.67 -1.27
C VAL A 130 5.89 -2.76 -2.48
N PHE A 131 4.87 -3.07 -3.26
CA PHE A 131 4.36 -2.21 -4.31
C PHE A 131 3.32 -1.25 -3.74
N ILE A 132 3.50 0.03 -4.01
CA ILE A 132 2.66 1.12 -3.52
C ILE A 132 1.84 1.68 -4.68
N GLY A 133 0.53 1.50 -4.55
CA GLY A 133 -0.45 1.89 -5.54
C GLY A 133 -0.96 3.31 -5.40
N LYS A 134 -2.09 3.54 -6.06
CA LYS A 134 -2.82 4.80 -5.98
C LYS A 134 -3.53 4.94 -4.61
N PRO A 135 -3.97 6.15 -4.24
CA PRO A 135 -4.83 6.34 -3.09
C PRO A 135 -6.12 5.52 -3.22
N ALA A 136 -6.63 5.03 -2.09
CA ALA A 136 -7.94 4.42 -2.01
C ALA A 136 -9.04 5.47 -2.20
N THR A 137 -10.29 5.01 -2.33
CA THR A 137 -11.44 5.88 -2.58
C THR A 137 -11.71 6.87 -1.44
N ASP A 138 -11.23 6.59 -0.24
CA ASP A 138 -11.35 7.45 0.95
C ASP A 138 -10.23 8.49 1.06
N LEU A 139 -9.22 8.46 0.18
CA LEU A 139 -8.04 9.34 0.17
C LEU A 139 -7.15 9.28 1.42
N THR A 140 -7.53 8.55 2.47
CA THR A 140 -6.76 8.35 3.69
C THR A 140 -6.00 7.04 3.70
N ASN A 141 -6.39 6.11 2.82
CA ASN A 141 -5.75 4.80 2.69
C ASN A 141 -5.01 4.69 1.34
N THR A 142 -4.07 3.75 1.26
CA THR A 142 -3.32 3.47 0.01
C THR A 142 -3.48 2.00 -0.36
N TYR A 143 -3.60 1.70 -1.66
CA TYR A 143 -3.51 0.33 -2.13
C TYR A 143 -2.06 -0.15 -2.10
N ILE A 144 -1.82 -1.35 -1.59
CA ILE A 144 -0.50 -1.98 -1.61
C ILE A 144 -0.59 -3.43 -2.07
N ARG A 145 0.55 -3.97 -2.49
CA ARG A 145 0.75 -5.40 -2.76
C ARG A 145 2.16 -5.78 -2.31
N LEU A 146 2.30 -6.89 -1.58
CA LEU A 146 3.63 -7.45 -1.31
C LEU A 146 4.17 -8.14 -2.56
N ALA A 147 5.47 -8.07 -2.80
CA ALA A 147 6.07 -8.58 -4.03
C ALA A 147 5.81 -10.08 -4.26
N ASP A 148 5.77 -10.86 -3.19
CA ASP A 148 5.51 -12.30 -3.14
C ASP A 148 4.03 -12.68 -3.01
N ALA A 149 3.12 -11.70 -3.02
CA ALA A 149 1.68 -11.93 -2.82
C ALA A 149 0.84 -11.60 -4.06
N GLU A 150 -0.12 -12.47 -4.35
CA GLU A 150 -1.10 -12.29 -5.44
C GLU A 150 -2.36 -11.52 -5.01
N LEU A 151 -2.27 -10.70 -3.96
CA LEU A 151 -3.41 -9.97 -3.42
C LEU A 151 -3.10 -8.48 -3.27
N VAL A 152 -4.14 -7.67 -3.43
CA VAL A 152 -4.11 -6.23 -3.24
C VAL A 152 -4.81 -5.91 -1.93
N MET A 153 -4.18 -5.09 -1.11
CA MET A 153 -4.68 -4.66 0.19
C MET A 153 -4.84 -3.15 0.23
N THR A 154 -5.61 -2.64 1.18
CA THR A 154 -5.55 -1.23 1.58
C THR A 154 -4.93 -1.11 2.95
N VAL A 155 -4.04 -0.14 3.13
CA VAL A 155 -3.46 0.23 4.43
C VAL A 155 -3.87 1.62 4.87
N ASP A 156 -3.85 1.89 6.17
CA ASP A 156 -4.23 3.17 6.78
C ASP A 156 -3.16 4.25 6.79
N LYS A 157 -2.38 4.29 5.71
CA LYS A 157 -1.38 5.32 5.48
C LYS A 157 -1.56 5.88 4.09
N VAL A 158 -1.21 7.16 3.93
CA VAL A 158 -1.13 7.83 2.63
C VAL A 158 0.32 7.78 2.14
N LEU A 159 0.69 6.67 1.49
CA LEU A 159 2.07 6.40 1.07
C LEU A 159 2.39 7.03 -0.29
N THR A 160 1.38 7.27 -1.13
CA THR A 160 1.57 7.73 -2.52
C THR A 160 2.39 9.02 -2.60
N TRP A 161 2.16 9.99 -1.71
CA TRP A 161 2.87 11.27 -1.72
C TRP A 161 4.33 11.14 -1.28
N GLN A 162 4.63 10.22 -0.36
CA GLN A 162 6.00 10.00 0.11
C GLN A 162 6.84 9.37 -0.98
N VAL A 163 6.34 8.31 -1.61
CA VAL A 163 7.06 7.59 -2.66
C VAL A 163 7.23 8.47 -3.90
N LYS A 164 6.24 9.30 -4.25
CA LYS A 164 6.28 10.13 -5.47
C LYS A 164 7.02 11.46 -5.32
N ARG A 165 7.68 11.72 -4.20
CA ARG A 165 8.58 12.87 -4.00
C ARG A 165 9.52 13.06 -5.19
N THR A 166 9.90 14.31 -5.44
CA THR A 166 10.97 14.60 -6.41
C THR A 166 12.30 14.07 -5.87
N GLN A 167 13.26 13.84 -6.76
CA GLN A 167 14.60 13.42 -6.35
C GLN A 167 15.22 14.43 -5.37
N ASP A 168 15.10 15.72 -5.65
CA ASP A 168 15.61 16.78 -4.77
C ASP A 168 14.94 16.82 -3.39
N ALA A 169 13.66 16.42 -3.29
CA ALA A 169 12.95 16.32 -2.03
C ALA A 169 13.36 15.10 -1.19
N TRP A 170 14.13 14.19 -1.77
CA TRP A 170 14.79 13.09 -1.06
C TRP A 170 16.20 13.44 -0.62
N LEU A 171 16.86 14.42 -1.25
CA LEU A 171 18.22 14.80 -0.90
C LEU A 171 18.22 15.75 0.31
N GLU A 172 19.29 15.68 1.10
CA GLU A 172 19.55 16.69 2.12
C GLU A 172 19.73 18.05 1.44
N GLN A 173 18.96 19.05 1.85
CA GLN A 173 19.08 20.40 1.32
C GLN A 173 20.12 21.14 2.16
N GLU A 174 21.11 21.74 1.52
CA GLU A 174 21.96 22.72 2.19
C GLU A 174 21.04 23.79 2.77
N ALA A 175 21.11 23.98 4.09
CA ALA A 175 20.33 25.02 4.75
C ALA A 175 20.62 26.33 4.03
N ALA A 176 19.62 26.93 3.39
CA ALA A 176 19.74 28.27 2.86
C ALA A 176 20.10 29.17 4.04
N THR A 177 21.38 29.51 4.16
CA THR A 177 21.89 30.46 5.14
C THR A 177 21.17 31.76 4.86
N LYS A 178 20.06 31.99 5.56
CA LYS A 178 19.45 33.31 5.61
C LYS A 178 20.44 34.17 6.36
N ASP A 179 21.26 34.90 5.61
CA ASP A 179 21.86 36.14 6.08
C ASP A 179 20.73 36.98 6.68
N VAL A 180 20.62 36.94 8.01
CA VAL A 180 19.91 37.95 8.77
C VAL A 180 20.83 39.16 8.76
N SER A 181 20.87 39.86 7.64
CA SER A 181 21.34 41.24 7.60
C SER A 181 20.28 42.08 8.31
N THR A 182 20.47 42.23 9.62
CA THR A 182 19.94 43.38 10.34
C THR A 182 20.59 44.64 9.78
N GLU A 183 19.79 45.45 9.09
CA GLU A 183 19.99 46.91 9.00
C GLU A 183 18.73 47.61 9.50
#